data_AF-A0A3L7RXD5-F1
#
_entry.id   AF-A0A3L7RXD5-F1
#
_cell.length_a   1.000
_cell.length_b   1.000
_cell.length_c   1.000
_cell.angle_alpha   90.00
_cell.angle_beta   90.00
_cell.angle_gamma   90.00
#
_symmetry.space_group_name_H-M   'P 1'
#
loop_
_entity.id
_entity.type
_entity.pdbx_description
1 polymer ?
#
loop_
_entity_poly.entity_id
_entity_poly.type
_entity_poly.pdbx_seq_one_letter_code
_entity_poly.pdbx_strand_id
1 'polypeptide(L)'
;MQQAVSRDVVVGLKQGLHARPADMLAREARKWQSRIELVSKSQRVDGKSILEVLTLAAEEGTRLVVEVAGPDATEALAAIVRLFDSNFHENEETAVDTAGRITTP
;
A
#
# COMPACT_ATOMS: atom_id res chain seq x y z
N MET A 1 9.11 -22.81 2.35
CA MET A 1 9.60 -21.65 3.13
C MET A 1 8.76 -20.46 2.67
N GLN A 2 8.06 -19.76 3.56
CA GLN A 2 7.24 -18.60 3.16
C GLN A 2 8.15 -17.36 3.12
N GLN A 3 8.13 -16.63 2.01
CA GLN A 3 8.94 -15.44 1.81
C GLN A 3 8.31 -14.28 2.59
N ALA A 4 9.13 -13.57 3.37
CA ALA A 4 8.73 -12.35 4.06
C ALA A 4 9.61 -11.20 3.58
N VAL A 5 8.98 -10.08 3.21
CA VAL A 5 9.65 -8.86 2.75
C VAL A 5 9.04 -7.67 3.48
N SER A 6 9.83 -6.62 3.69
CA SER A 6 9.35 -5.41 4.34
C SER A 6 9.95 -4.15 3.72
N ARG A 7 9.22 -3.04 3.82
CA ARG A 7 9.70 -1.72 3.38
C ARG A 7 9.11 -0.59 4.22
N ASP A 8 9.94 0.40 4.53
CA ASP A 8 9.50 1.65 5.14
C ASP A 8 8.73 2.52 4.12
N VAL A 9 7.63 3.12 4.58
CA VAL A 9 6.82 4.08 3.84
C VAL A 9 6.48 5.28 4.72
N VAL A 10 6.14 6.41 4.09
CA VAL A 10 5.73 7.62 4.77
C VAL A 10 4.33 7.99 4.31
N VAL A 11 3.45 8.33 5.25
CA VAL A 11 2.12 8.85 4.93
C VAL A 11 2.26 10.31 4.46
N GLY A 12 2.17 10.55 3.15
CA GLY A 12 2.23 11.90 2.55
C GLY A 12 0.88 12.62 2.48
N LEU A 13 -0.16 12.07 3.12
CA LEU A 13 -1.53 12.59 3.07
C LEU A 13 -1.76 13.62 4.17
N LYS A 14 -2.17 14.85 3.81
CA LYS A 14 -2.51 15.92 4.77
C LYS A 14 -3.59 15.55 5.78
N GLN A 15 -4.51 14.68 5.36
CA GLN A 15 -5.64 14.21 6.17
C GLN A 15 -5.29 12.90 6.90
N GLY A 16 -4.04 12.43 6.79
CA GLY A 16 -3.61 11.12 7.26
C GLY A 16 -4.25 9.96 6.48
N LEU A 17 -4.11 8.76 7.05
CA LEU A 17 -4.67 7.52 6.52
C LEU A 17 -6.15 7.36 6.89
N HIS A 18 -7.00 8.27 6.41
CA HIS A 18 -8.44 8.30 6.67
C HIS A 18 -9.22 7.26 5.85
N ALA A 19 -10.56 7.28 5.93
CA ALA A 19 -11.42 6.23 5.36
C ALA A 19 -11.19 5.91 3.87
N ARG A 20 -10.93 6.90 3.01
CA ARG A 20 -10.71 6.69 1.57
C ARG A 20 -9.40 5.98 1.25
N PRO A 21 -8.21 6.49 1.64
CA PRO A 21 -6.95 5.79 1.42
C PRO A 21 -6.90 4.45 2.17
N ALA A 22 -7.55 4.32 3.33
CA ALA A 22 -7.69 3.05 4.03
C ALA A 22 -8.50 2.02 3.24
N ASP A 23 -9.62 2.42 2.62
CA ASP A 23 -10.41 1.55 1.73
C ASP A 23 -9.59 1.12 0.50
N MET A 24 -8.88 2.06 -0.14
CA MET A 24 -8.01 1.74 -1.28
C MET A 24 -6.90 0.77 -0.90
N LEU A 25 -6.23 1.00 0.23
CA LEU A 25 -5.21 0.09 0.76
C LEU A 25 -5.79 -1.30 1.03
N ALA A 26 -6.94 -1.36 1.71
CA ALA A 26 -7.58 -2.63 2.05
C ALA A 26 -8.05 -3.40 0.80
N ARG A 27 -8.58 -2.69 -0.20
CA ARG A 27 -8.95 -3.30 -1.49
C ARG A 27 -7.74 -3.86 -2.22
N GLU A 28 -6.65 -3.12 -2.28
CA GLU A 28 -5.42 -3.57 -2.91
C GLU A 28 -4.83 -4.76 -2.16
N ALA A 29 -4.72 -4.68 -0.83
CA ALA A 29 -4.20 -5.74 0.02
C ALA A 29 -4.99 -7.05 -0.10
N ARG A 30 -6.31 -6.97 -0.32
CA ARG A 30 -7.19 -8.14 -0.52
C ARG A 30 -6.97 -8.87 -1.84
N LYS A 31 -6.29 -8.26 -2.83
CA LYS A 31 -5.96 -8.93 -4.10
C LYS A 31 -4.88 -10.01 -3.94
N TRP A 32 -4.12 -9.95 -2.85
CA TRP A 32 -2.94 -10.79 -2.64
C TRP A 32 -3.21 -11.92 -1.64
N GLN A 33 -2.56 -13.07 -1.85
CA GLN A 33 -2.60 -14.21 -0.94
C GLN A 33 -1.78 -13.95 0.32
N SER A 34 -0.69 -13.20 0.19
CA SER A 34 0.18 -12.82 1.30
C SER A 34 -0.55 -12.09 2.41
N ARG A 35 -0.11 -12.31 3.64
CA ARG A 35 -0.47 -11.47 4.79
C ARG A 35 0.26 -10.14 4.62
N ILE A 36 -0.46 -9.03 4.79
CA ILE A 36 0.06 -7.66 4.67
C ILE A 36 -0.23 -6.97 6.00
N GLU A 37 0.82 -6.58 6.72
CA GLU A 37 0.72 -5.89 8.00
C GLU A 37 1.34 -4.49 7.89
N LEU A 38 0.67 -3.50 8.45
CA LEU A 38 1.23 -2.16 8.63
C LEU A 38 1.70 -2.04 10.07
N VAL A 39 2.97 -1.68 10.26
CA VAL A 39 3.58 -1.54 11.57
C VAL A 39 3.97 -0.08 11.80
N SER A 40 3.32 0.53 12.78
CA SER A 40 3.74 1.80 13.38
C SER A 40 4.47 1.51 14.70
N LYS A 41 5.19 2.50 15.24
CA LYS A 41 6.08 2.37 16.43
C LYS A 41 5.53 1.47 17.56
N SER A 42 4.22 1.51 17.82
CA SER A 42 3.55 0.78 18.90
C SER A 42 2.39 -0.12 18.44
N GLN A 43 2.08 -0.17 17.14
CA GLN A 43 0.88 -0.84 16.64
C GLN A 43 1.18 -1.62 15.36
N ARG A 44 0.60 -2.81 15.27
CA ARG A 44 0.59 -3.64 14.08
C ARG A 44 -0.86 -3.93 13.72
N VAL A 45 -1.21 -3.72 12.46
CA VAL A 45 -2.58 -3.85 11.96
C VAL A 45 -2.62 -4.62 10.65
N ASP A 46 -3.69 -5.36 10.40
CA ASP A 46 -3.90 -6.04 9.12
C ASP A 46 -4.27 -5.02 8.04
N GLY A 47 -3.43 -4.92 6.99
CA GLY A 47 -3.67 -4.06 5.84
C GLY A 47 -4.93 -4.43 5.05
N LYS A 48 -5.44 -5.67 5.18
CA LYS A 48 -6.70 -6.10 4.53
C LYS A 48 -7.96 -5.63 5.26
N SER A 49 -7.81 -5.16 6.49
CA SER A 49 -8.90 -4.70 7.33
C SER A 49 -8.95 -3.18 7.38
N ILE A 50 -9.88 -2.57 6.63
CA ILE A 50 -10.10 -1.12 6.65
C ILE A 50 -10.26 -0.57 8.08
N LEU A 51 -10.93 -1.32 8.96
CA LEU A 51 -11.14 -0.90 10.34
C LEU A 51 -9.84 -0.85 11.11
N GLU A 52 -8.96 -1.84 10.98
CA GLU A 52 -7.66 -1.83 11.65
C GLU A 52 -6.71 -0.78 11.05
N VAL A 53 -6.79 -0.53 9.74
CA VAL A 53 -6.03 0.55 9.12
C VAL A 53 -6.46 1.92 9.68
N LEU A 54 -7.76 2.11 9.92
CA LEU A 54 -8.29 3.34 10.53
C LEU A 54 -7.86 3.49 12.01
N THR A 55 -7.72 2.40 12.76
CA THR A 55 -7.26 2.47 14.17
C THR A 55 -5.78 2.82 14.31
N LEU A 56 -5.00 2.68 13.24
CA LEU A 56 -3.60 3.12 13.19
C LEU A 56 -3.47 4.64 13.36
N ALA A 57 -4.51 5.39 12.99
CA ALA A 57 -4.58 6.86 13.08
C ALA A 57 -3.31 7.56 12.55
N ALA A 58 -2.74 7.04 11.45
CA ALA A 58 -1.47 7.53 10.92
C ALA A 58 -1.64 8.90 10.24
N GLU A 59 -1.04 9.92 10.83
CA GLU A 59 -1.06 11.31 10.37
C GLU A 59 0.00 11.57 9.28
N GLU A 60 -0.04 12.74 8.65
CA GLU A 60 0.99 13.18 7.70
C GLU A 60 2.40 13.07 8.30
N GLY A 61 3.35 12.53 7.54
CA GLY A 61 4.73 12.31 7.98
C GLY A 61 4.94 11.07 8.86
N THR A 62 3.87 10.33 9.20
CA THR A 62 4.00 9.08 9.94
C THR A 62 4.79 8.06 9.12
N ARG A 63 5.86 7.53 9.73
CA ARG A 63 6.63 6.41 9.16
C ARG A 63 5.99 5.09 9.57
N LEU A 64 5.74 4.24 8.59
CA LEU A 64 5.18 2.92 8.75
C LEU A 64 6.11 1.90 8.10
N VAL A 65 6.15 0.69 8.63
CA VAL A 65 6.77 -0.45 7.97
C VAL A 65 5.67 -1.32 7.39
N VAL A 66 5.70 -1.54 6.08
CA VAL A 66 4.83 -2.51 5.41
C VAL A 66 5.55 -3.85 5.46
N GLU A 67 4.99 -4.83 6.15
CA GLU A 67 5.49 -6.20 6.20
C GLU A 67 4.56 -7.10 5.40
N VAL A 68 5.12 -7.91 4.50
CA VAL A 68 4.35 -8.81 3.67
C VAL A 68 4.96 -10.20 3.73
N ALA A 69 4.13 -11.21 4.02
CA ALA A 69 4.56 -12.59 4.13
C ALA A 69 3.62 -13.52 3.36
N GLY A 70 4.17 -14.30 2.43
CA GLY A 70 3.42 -15.25 1.62
C GLY A 70 4.07 -15.57 0.26
N PRO A 71 3.33 -16.23 -0.64
CA PRO A 71 3.86 -16.69 -1.92
C PRO A 71 4.02 -15.58 -2.96
N ASP A 72 3.29 -14.48 -2.83
CA ASP A 72 3.25 -13.29 -3.70
C ASP A 72 3.73 -12.04 -2.97
N ALA A 73 4.62 -12.21 -1.98
CA ALA A 73 4.97 -11.16 -1.04
C ALA A 73 5.70 -9.98 -1.68
N THR A 74 6.53 -10.26 -2.70
CA THR A 74 7.33 -9.24 -3.40
C THR A 74 6.44 -8.33 -4.24
N GLU A 75 5.51 -8.92 -4.99
CA GLU A 75 4.55 -8.23 -5.85
C GLU A 75 3.55 -7.43 -5.03
N ALA A 76 3.02 -8.04 -3.97
CA ALA A 76 2.12 -7.39 -3.02
C ALA A 76 2.78 -6.18 -2.33
N LEU A 77 4.02 -6.32 -1.85
CA LEU A 77 4.76 -5.20 -1.27
C LEU A 77 4.95 -4.07 -2.28
N ALA A 78 5.32 -4.39 -3.53
CA ALA A 78 5.49 -3.38 -4.57
C ALA A 78 4.18 -2.63 -4.87
N ALA A 79 3.04 -3.33 -4.95
CA ALA A 79 1.74 -2.72 -5.17
C ALA A 79 1.31 -1.81 -4.02
N ILE A 80 1.48 -2.28 -2.77
CA ILE A 80 1.14 -1.49 -1.58
C ILE A 80 2.01 -0.24 -1.50
N VAL A 81 3.33 -0.34 -1.72
CA VAL A 81 4.17 0.85 -1.62
C VAL A 81 3.88 1.85 -2.75
N ARG A 82 3.52 1.39 -3.96
CA ARG A 82 3.08 2.29 -5.03
C ARG A 82 1.88 3.16 -4.62
N LEU A 83 0.97 2.66 -3.78
CA LEU A 83 -0.13 3.46 -3.25
C LEU A 83 0.37 4.58 -2.34
N PHE A 84 1.35 4.30 -1.47
CA PHE A 84 1.97 5.32 -0.63
C PHE A 84 2.75 6.35 -1.47
N ASP A 85 3.56 5.90 -2.44
CA ASP A 85 4.34 6.79 -3.33
C ASP A 85 3.42 7.67 -4.19
N SER A 86 2.26 7.16 -4.58
CA SER A 86 1.25 7.88 -5.38
C SER A 86 0.29 8.71 -4.54
N ASN A 87 0.45 8.75 -3.20
CA ASN A 87 -0.51 9.37 -2.27
C ASN A 87 -1.97 8.92 -2.50
N PHE A 88 -2.16 7.63 -2.81
CA PHE A 88 -3.49 7.02 -3.05
C PHE A 88 -4.31 7.75 -4.13
N HIS A 89 -3.65 8.39 -5.09
CA HIS A 89 -4.32 8.83 -6.31
C HIS A 89 -4.68 7.59 -7.15
N GLU A 90 -5.87 7.64 -7.76
CA GLU A 90 -6.32 6.67 -8.76
C GLU A 90 -5.51 6.90 -10.05
N ASN A 91 -4.24 6.48 -10.05
CA ASN A 91 -3.48 6.42 -11.29
C ASN A 91 -3.93 5.16 -12.00
N GLU A 92 -4.76 5.36 -13.03
CA GLU A 92 -5.01 4.37 -14.06
C GLU A 92 -3.69 3.73 -14.47
N GLU A 93 -3.72 2.41 -14.56
CA GLU A 93 -2.67 1.54 -15.02
C GLU A 93 -1.82 2.19 -16.13
N THR A 94 -0.65 2.73 -15.80
CA THR A 94 0.40 2.86 -16.82
C THR A 94 0.92 1.46 -17.05
N ALA A 95 0.18 0.68 -17.83
CA ALA A 95 0.74 -0.37 -18.64
C ALA A 95 1.76 0.32 -19.53
N VAL A 96 3.04 0.24 -19.15
CA VAL A 96 4.12 0.57 -20.06
C VAL A 96 4.14 -0.58 -21.06
N ASP A 97 3.41 -0.44 -22.17
CA ASP A 97 3.69 -1.26 -23.32
C ASP A 97 5.09 -0.88 -23.84
N THR A 98 5.83 -1.89 -24.29
CA THR A 98 7.20 -1.75 -24.78
C THR A 98 7.28 -1.02 -26.13
N ALA A 99 6.24 -0.30 -26.59
CA ALA A 99 6.15 0.19 -27.96
C ALA A 99 6.20 1.71 -28.16
N GLY A 100 6.41 2.51 -27.11
CA GLY A 100 6.98 3.87 -27.20
C GLY A 100 6.42 4.77 -28.32
N ARG A 101 5.11 4.92 -28.44
CA ARG A 101 4.50 5.90 -29.38
C ARG A 101 3.47 6.78 -28.70
N ILE A 102 3.76 8.07 -28.70
CA ILE A 102 2.83 9.15 -28.35
C ILE A 102 2.11 9.52 -29.65
N THR A 103 0.78 9.43 -29.69
CA THR A 103 -0.01 10.09 -30.74
C THR A 103 -1.16 10.86 -30.08
N THR A 104 -1.09 12.18 -30.12
CA THR A 104 -2.20 13.09 -29.82
C THR A 104 -2.75 13.60 -31.15
N PRO A 105 -4.08 13.79 -31.32
CA PRO A 105 -4.62 14.47 -32.50
C PRO A 105 -4.19 15.95 -32.57
#